data_AF-A0A1T2X6R2-F1
#
_entry.id   AF-A0A1T2X6R2-F1
#
_cell.length_a   1.000
_cell.length_b   1.000
_cell.length_c   1.000
_cell.angle_alpha   90.00
_cell.angle_beta   90.00
_cell.angle_gamma   90.00
#
_symmetry.space_group_name_H-M   'P 1'
#
loop_
_entity.id
_entity.type
_entity.pdbx_description
1 polymer ?
#
loop_
_entity_poly.entity_id
_entity_poly.type
_entity_poly.pdbx_seq_one_letter_code
_entity_poly.pdbx_strand_id
1 'polypeptide(L)'
;MNNVWSIGPFLLQLHTISLMIMIAAALLLMIWRLRREGEKLDAWLDLFTSYIIIFLICYKFGFVLEDFSILWHSPKALIFMSGGSWNGWLLGVIGILVITYTRIQKKKISLSILLNVLPYGLSIGGSIGCAIEVWFDRSMSYMLGTALLLGLTIWLLMGSASLRKGSQCSHFLIGGGIGGMVVTLVDRTVTNSLSIWLGLNPLQCIFIVMSFMGIWLLNIQRKYSEG
;
A
#
# COMPACT_ATOMS: atom_id res chain seq x y z
N MET A 1 -18.13 13.44 9.70
CA MET A 1 -19.02 14.28 8.87
C MET A 1 -18.58 14.11 7.42
N ASN A 2 -19.39 13.46 6.58
CA ASN A 2 -19.00 13.16 5.20
C ASN A 2 -19.24 14.40 4.32
N ASN A 3 -18.19 15.18 4.10
CA ASN A 3 -18.21 16.25 3.11
C ASN A 3 -18.21 15.60 1.72
N VAL A 4 -19.40 15.39 1.18
CA VAL A 4 -19.62 14.90 -0.17
C VAL A 4 -19.93 16.11 -1.04
N TRP A 5 -19.12 16.35 -2.06
CA TRP A 5 -19.40 17.35 -3.08
C TRP A 5 -20.11 16.65 -4.23
N SER A 6 -21.37 16.99 -4.43
CA SER A 6 -22.16 16.49 -5.57
C SER A 6 -22.09 17.49 -6.73
N ILE A 7 -21.53 17.06 -7.86
CA ILE A 7 -21.67 17.78 -9.13
C ILE A 7 -22.59 16.93 -10.01
N GLY A 8 -23.89 17.21 -9.96
CA GLY A 8 -24.91 16.40 -10.62
C GLY A 8 -24.96 14.96 -10.07
N PRO A 9 -24.96 13.92 -10.92
CA PRO A 9 -24.98 12.53 -10.46
C PRO A 9 -23.63 12.04 -9.90
N PHE A 10 -22.56 12.84 -10.01
CA PHE A 10 -21.25 12.49 -9.48
C PHE A 10 -21.11 12.92 -8.03
N LEU A 11 -21.01 11.93 -7.14
CA LEU A 11 -20.73 12.12 -5.73
C LEU A 11 -19.22 11.99 -5.52
N LEU A 12 -18.55 13.12 -5.31
CA LEU A 12 -17.12 13.15 -5.01
C LEU A 12 -16.96 13.14 -3.49
N GLN A 13 -16.62 11.97 -2.95
CA GLN A 13 -16.36 11.80 -1.53
C GLN A 13 -14.95 12.30 -1.20
N LEU A 14 -14.80 13.00 -0.07
CA LEU A 14 -13.51 13.45 0.43
C LEU A 14 -12.50 12.31 0.59
N HIS A 15 -12.97 11.12 0.96
CA HIS A 15 -12.17 9.89 1.02
C HIS A 15 -11.59 9.48 -0.36
N THR A 16 -12.34 9.69 -1.44
CA THR A 16 -11.83 9.42 -2.79
C THR A 16 -10.73 10.42 -3.17
N ILE A 17 -10.89 11.70 -2.80
CA ILE A 17 -9.86 12.72 -3.03
C ILE A 17 -8.59 12.39 -2.25
N SER A 18 -8.71 12.06 -0.96
CA SER A 18 -7.54 11.71 -0.13
C SER A 18 -6.79 10.51 -0.69
N LEU A 19 -7.52 9.48 -1.14
CA LEU A 19 -6.95 8.30 -1.78
C LEU A 19 -6.20 8.67 -3.08
N MET A 20 -6.77 9.54 -3.91
CA MET A 20 -6.09 10.03 -5.11
C MET A 20 -4.80 10.80 -4.77
N ILE A 21 -4.81 11.63 -3.73
CA ILE A 21 -3.63 12.37 -3.27
C ILE A 21 -2.54 11.40 -2.79
N MET A 22 -2.91 10.39 -1.99
CA MET A 22 -1.98 9.37 -1.50
C MET A 22 -1.33 8.59 -2.64
N ILE A 23 -2.13 8.11 -3.60
CA ILE A 23 -1.64 7.37 -4.77
C ILE A 23 -0.74 8.25 -5.63
N ALA A 24 -1.14 9.50 -5.89
CA ALA A 24 -0.36 10.43 -6.69
C ALA A 24 0.99 10.72 -6.04
N ALA A 25 1.04 10.99 -4.73
CA ALA A 25 2.28 11.22 -4.00
C ALA A 25 3.19 9.97 -3.98
N ALA A 26 2.60 8.78 -3.78
CA ALA A 26 3.34 7.51 -3.85
C ALA A 26 3.99 7.31 -5.22
N LEU A 27 3.22 7.49 -6.30
CA LEU A 27 3.73 7.36 -7.67
C LEU A 27 4.81 8.40 -7.98
N LEU A 28 4.60 9.65 -7.60
CA LEU A 28 5.57 10.73 -7.82
C LEU A 28 6.91 10.42 -7.15
N LEU A 29 6.90 9.96 -5.89
CA LEU A 29 8.12 9.62 -5.18
C LEU A 29 8.82 8.39 -5.80
N MET A 30 8.05 7.36 -6.19
CA MET A 30 8.59 6.19 -6.86
C MET A 30 9.22 6.53 -8.22
N ILE A 31 8.54 7.33 -9.06
CA ILE A 31 9.03 7.79 -10.36
C ILE A 31 10.28 8.66 -10.18
N TRP A 32 10.26 9.58 -9.21
CA TRP A 32 11.42 10.43 -8.90
C TRP A 32 12.64 9.59 -8.52
N ARG A 33 12.44 8.57 -7.66
CA ARG A 33 13.52 7.67 -7.23
C ARG A 33 14.03 6.80 -8.38
N LEU A 34 13.15 6.27 -9.24
CA LEU A 34 13.51 5.53 -10.45
C LEU A 34 14.32 6.38 -11.44
N ARG A 35 13.90 7.64 -11.65
CA ARG A 35 14.60 8.59 -12.51
C ARG A 35 16.01 8.86 -12.01
N ARG A 36 16.19 8.99 -10.70
CA ARG A 36 17.51 9.22 -10.08
C ARG A 36 18.49 8.07 -10.30
N GLU A 37 17.99 6.85 -10.49
CA GLU A 37 18.81 5.66 -10.77
C GLU A 37 19.00 5.39 -12.27
N GLY A 38 18.47 6.25 -13.15
CA GLY A 38 18.64 6.12 -14.59
C GLY A 38 17.85 4.98 -15.23
N GLU A 39 16.80 4.48 -14.56
CA GLU A 39 15.95 3.42 -15.10
C GLU A 39 14.99 3.95 -16.18
N LYS A 40 14.64 3.11 -17.16
CA LYS A 40 13.75 3.48 -18.27
C LYS A 40 12.32 3.66 -17.79
N LEU A 41 11.87 4.91 -17.68
CA LEU A 41 10.57 5.26 -17.08
C LEU A 41 9.37 4.67 -17.83
N ASP A 42 9.43 4.50 -19.15
CA ASP A 42 8.27 4.04 -19.94
C ASP A 42 7.73 2.67 -19.48
N ALA A 43 8.63 1.72 -19.20
CA ALA A 43 8.25 0.40 -18.71
C ALA A 43 7.62 0.45 -17.31
N TRP A 44 8.09 1.36 -16.46
CA TRP A 44 7.57 1.57 -15.10
C TRP A 44 6.24 2.31 -15.10
N LEU A 45 6.08 3.32 -15.95
CA LEU A 45 4.82 4.04 -16.13
C LEU A 45 3.73 3.10 -16.64
N ASP A 46 4.01 2.29 -17.66
CA ASP A 46 3.08 1.27 -18.16
C ASP A 46 2.68 0.26 -17.06
N LEU A 47 3.63 -0.16 -16.23
CA LEU A 47 3.35 -1.01 -15.07
C LEU A 47 2.46 -0.31 -14.04
N PHE A 48 2.78 0.92 -13.64
CA PHE A 48 2.01 1.67 -12.66
C PHE A 48 0.61 2.01 -13.17
N THR A 49 0.47 2.36 -14.45
CA THR A 49 -0.83 2.54 -15.10
C THR A 49 -1.64 1.25 -15.04
N SER A 50 -1.02 0.09 -15.29
CA SER A 50 -1.69 -1.21 -15.15
C SER A 50 -2.19 -1.44 -13.72
N TYR A 51 -1.40 -1.09 -12.69
CA TYR A 51 -1.81 -1.20 -11.29
C TYR A 51 -2.97 -0.26 -10.94
N ILE A 52 -2.94 0.97 -11.41
CA ILE A 52 -4.03 1.94 -11.20
C ILE A 52 -5.31 1.44 -11.87
N ILE A 53 -5.23 0.90 -13.09
CA ILE A 53 -6.38 0.33 -13.79
C ILE A 53 -6.96 -0.84 -13.00
N ILE A 54 -6.13 -1.80 -12.55
CA ILE A 54 -6.59 -2.92 -11.72
C ILE A 54 -7.24 -2.39 -10.44
N PHE A 55 -6.59 -1.45 -9.76
CA PHE A 55 -7.11 -0.85 -8.53
C PHE A 55 -8.48 -0.21 -8.75
N LEU A 56 -8.66 0.58 -9.82
CA LEU A 56 -9.94 1.20 -10.17
C LEU A 56 -11.00 0.17 -10.54
N ILE A 57 -10.64 -0.89 -11.26
CA ILE A 57 -11.55 -1.98 -11.61
C ILE A 57 -11.99 -2.70 -10.33
N CYS A 58 -11.09 -3.04 -9.42
CA CYS A 58 -11.42 -3.70 -8.17
C CYS A 58 -12.23 -2.80 -7.23
N TYR A 59 -11.90 -1.51 -7.16
CA TYR A 59 -12.67 -0.54 -6.39
C TYR A 59 -14.10 -0.39 -6.92
N LYS A 60 -14.28 -0.35 -8.25
CA LYS A 60 -15.58 -0.10 -8.88
C LYS A 60 -16.41 -1.36 -9.09
N PHE A 61 -15.79 -2.49 -9.40
CA PHE A 61 -16.46 -3.75 -9.76
C PHE A 61 -16.23 -4.86 -8.74
N GLY A 62 -15.55 -4.60 -7.62
CA GLY A 62 -15.31 -5.62 -6.60
C GLY A 62 -16.60 -6.30 -6.13
N PHE A 63 -17.64 -5.50 -5.88
CA PHE A 63 -18.95 -6.02 -5.45
C PHE A 63 -19.66 -6.87 -6.50
N VAL A 64 -19.37 -6.65 -7.79
CA VAL A 64 -20.01 -7.39 -8.90
C VAL A 64 -19.61 -8.86 -8.88
N LEU A 65 -18.42 -9.16 -8.36
CA LEU A 65 -17.91 -10.53 -8.23
C LEU A 65 -18.59 -11.29 -7.09
N GLU A 66 -19.14 -10.57 -6.12
CA GLU A 66 -19.82 -11.18 -4.97
C GLU A 66 -21.30 -11.45 -5.29
N ASP A 67 -21.98 -10.47 -5.91
CA ASP A 67 -23.39 -10.60 -6.25
C ASP A 67 -23.62 -10.32 -7.74
N PHE A 68 -23.24 -11.29 -8.56
CA PHE A 68 -23.50 -11.24 -10.01
C PHE A 68 -25.01 -11.13 -10.32
N SER A 69 -25.86 -11.61 -9.42
CA SER A 69 -27.33 -11.53 -9.52
C SER A 69 -27.84 -10.08 -9.61
N ILE A 70 -27.16 -9.13 -8.98
CA ILE A 70 -27.55 -7.71 -8.94
C ILE A 70 -27.43 -7.08 -10.34
N LEU A 71 -26.48 -7.52 -11.16
CA LEU A 71 -26.34 -7.04 -12.54
C LEU A 71 -27.60 -7.29 -13.37
N TRP A 72 -28.24 -8.44 -13.14
CA TRP A 72 -29.41 -8.85 -13.90
C TRP A 72 -30.68 -8.12 -13.47
N HIS A 73 -30.80 -7.82 -12.18
CA HIS A 73 -32.00 -7.22 -11.61
C HIS A 73 -31.95 -5.69 -11.57
N SER A 74 -30.76 -5.09 -11.50
CA SER A 74 -30.58 -3.64 -11.34
C SER A 74 -29.28 -3.17 -12.00
N PRO A 75 -29.22 -3.11 -13.35
CA PRO A 75 -28.02 -2.66 -14.06
C PRO A 75 -27.63 -1.23 -13.70
N LYS A 76 -28.57 -0.40 -13.23
CA LYS A 76 -28.30 0.96 -12.73
C LYS A 76 -27.42 0.96 -11.46
N ALA A 77 -27.41 -0.13 -10.69
CA ALA A 77 -26.60 -0.25 -9.47
C ALA A 77 -25.09 -0.14 -9.77
N LEU A 78 -24.63 -0.49 -10.98
CA LEU A 78 -23.24 -0.30 -11.41
C LEU A 78 -22.75 1.14 -11.31
N ILE A 79 -23.63 2.11 -11.59
CA ILE A 79 -23.25 3.52 -11.60
C ILE A 79 -23.20 4.05 -10.17
N PHE A 80 -24.18 3.68 -9.35
CA PHE A 80 -24.38 4.23 -8.00
C PHE A 80 -23.64 3.48 -6.89
N MET A 81 -23.31 2.20 -7.06
CA MET A 81 -22.51 1.48 -6.08
C MET A 81 -21.03 1.86 -6.24
N SER A 82 -20.46 2.34 -5.14
CA SER A 82 -19.06 2.67 -4.98
C SER A 82 -18.61 2.09 -3.64
N GLY A 83 -17.60 1.23 -3.69
CA GLY A 83 -17.11 0.53 -2.51
C GLY A 83 -16.48 -0.79 -2.95
N GLY A 84 -15.16 -0.88 -2.84
CA GLY A 84 -14.45 -2.12 -3.12
C GLY A 84 -14.84 -3.17 -2.08
N SER A 85 -15.22 -4.36 -2.54
CA SER A 85 -15.52 -5.48 -1.67
C SER A 85 -14.24 -6.25 -1.31
N TRP A 86 -14.25 -7.01 -0.22
CA TRP A 86 -13.06 -7.78 0.19
C TRP A 86 -12.59 -8.75 -0.91
N ASN A 87 -13.51 -9.47 -1.55
CA ASN A 87 -13.14 -10.40 -2.62
C ASN A 87 -12.63 -9.66 -3.87
N GLY A 88 -13.20 -8.48 -4.16
CA GLY A 88 -12.72 -7.60 -5.23
C GLY A 88 -11.27 -7.15 -5.01
N TRP A 89 -10.93 -6.75 -3.79
CA TRP A 89 -9.56 -6.39 -3.42
C TRP A 89 -8.60 -7.57 -3.53
N LEU A 90 -9.02 -8.76 -3.08
CA LEU A 90 -8.21 -9.97 -3.16
C LEU A 90 -7.88 -10.34 -4.62
N LEU A 91 -8.87 -10.24 -5.52
CA LEU A 91 -8.66 -10.42 -6.95
C LEU A 91 -7.75 -9.34 -7.55
N GLY A 92 -7.83 -8.10 -7.05
CA GLY A 92 -6.92 -7.02 -7.43
C GLY A 92 -5.47 -7.33 -7.08
N VAL A 93 -5.23 -7.82 -5.86
CA VAL A 93 -3.88 -8.24 -5.43
C VAL A 93 -3.37 -9.37 -6.32
N ILE A 94 -4.19 -10.38 -6.61
CA ILE A 94 -3.82 -11.47 -7.53
C ILE A 94 -3.50 -10.92 -8.93
N GLY A 95 -4.33 -10.03 -9.46
CA GLY A 95 -4.11 -9.39 -10.76
C GLY A 95 -2.79 -8.62 -10.83
N ILE A 96 -2.47 -7.85 -9.79
CA ILE A 96 -1.19 -7.14 -9.66
C ILE A 96 -0.04 -8.15 -9.67
N LEU A 97 -0.12 -9.23 -8.89
CA LEU A 97 0.94 -10.25 -8.84
C LEU A 97 1.16 -10.93 -10.20
N VAL A 98 0.08 -11.29 -10.91
CA VAL A 98 0.15 -11.91 -12.24
C VAL A 98 0.78 -10.96 -13.27
N ILE A 99 0.36 -9.70 -13.32
CA ILE A 99 0.96 -8.71 -14.22
C ILE A 99 2.44 -8.49 -13.87
N THR A 100 2.76 -8.37 -12.58
CA THR A 100 4.14 -8.22 -12.12
C THR A 100 5.00 -9.40 -12.59
N TYR A 101 4.54 -10.62 -12.36
CA TYR A 101 5.22 -11.84 -12.74
C TYR A 101 5.47 -11.91 -14.25
N THR A 102 4.43 -11.66 -15.07
CA THR A 102 4.57 -11.69 -16.53
C THR A 102 5.54 -10.61 -17.05
N ARG A 103 5.63 -9.45 -16.40
CA ARG A 103 6.55 -8.36 -16.77
C ARG A 103 8.00 -8.67 -16.38
N ILE A 104 8.20 -9.33 -15.24
CA ILE A 104 9.51 -9.83 -14.81
C ILE A 104 10.00 -10.91 -15.78
N GLN A 105 9.14 -11.88 -16.15
CA GLN A 105 9.50 -12.94 -17.10
C GLN A 105 9.89 -12.39 -18.48
N LYS A 106 9.21 -11.32 -18.92
CA LYS A 106 9.56 -10.61 -20.16
C LYS A 106 10.81 -9.72 -20.04
N LYS A 107 11.56 -9.80 -18.92
CA LYS A 107 12.77 -9.02 -18.61
C LYS A 107 12.63 -7.51 -18.79
N LYS A 108 11.39 -6.99 -18.72
CA LYS A 108 11.14 -5.54 -18.84
C LYS A 108 11.50 -4.80 -17.57
N ILE A 109 11.41 -5.48 -16.42
CA ILE A 109 11.52 -4.88 -15.09
C ILE A 109 12.29 -5.84 -14.18
N SER A 110 13.25 -5.32 -13.42
CA SER A 110 13.97 -6.10 -12.41
C SER A 110 13.16 -6.19 -11.12
N LEU A 111 12.94 -7.41 -10.63
CA LEU A 111 12.25 -7.66 -9.35
C LEU A 111 12.97 -6.96 -8.19
N SER A 112 14.30 -6.93 -8.18
CA SER A 112 15.10 -6.28 -7.13
C SER A 112 14.78 -4.79 -7.04
N ILE A 113 14.71 -4.11 -8.19
CA ILE A 113 14.37 -2.69 -8.24
C ILE A 113 12.93 -2.46 -7.79
N LEU A 114 11.99 -3.31 -8.23
CA LEU A 114 10.58 -3.17 -7.87
C LEU A 114 10.40 -3.31 -6.35
N LEU A 115 11.00 -4.32 -5.73
CA LEU A 115 10.94 -4.55 -4.29
C LEU A 115 11.56 -3.40 -3.49
N ASN A 116 12.54 -2.68 -4.04
CA ASN A 116 13.17 -1.54 -3.37
C ASN A 116 12.43 -0.22 -3.57
N VAL A 117 11.74 -0.07 -4.70
CA VAL A 117 10.93 1.13 -4.98
C VAL A 117 9.61 1.12 -4.21
N LEU A 118 9.00 -0.05 -4.05
CA LEU A 118 7.69 -0.23 -3.43
C LEU A 118 7.61 0.33 -1.98
N PRO A 119 8.62 0.14 -1.11
CA PRO A 119 8.69 0.80 0.20
C PRO A 119 8.50 2.31 0.17
N TYR A 120 9.09 3.02 -0.79
CA TYR A 120 8.95 4.48 -0.85
C TYR A 120 7.50 4.88 -1.10
N GLY A 121 6.82 4.18 -2.03
CA GLY A 121 5.42 4.42 -2.33
C GLY A 121 4.51 4.11 -1.13
N LEU A 122 4.72 2.97 -0.48
CA LEU A 122 3.96 2.58 0.71
C LEU A 122 4.18 3.55 1.87
N SER A 123 5.42 3.95 2.14
CA SER A 123 5.69 4.85 3.25
C SER A 123 5.10 6.23 3.02
N ILE A 124 5.28 6.86 1.85
CA ILE A 124 4.75 8.21 1.62
C ILE A 124 3.23 8.21 1.52
N GLY A 125 2.66 7.22 0.83
CA GLY A 125 1.22 7.04 0.73
C GLY A 125 0.62 6.84 2.10
N GLY A 126 1.19 5.95 2.90
CA GLY A 126 0.75 5.68 4.28
C GLY A 126 0.91 6.89 5.20
N SER A 127 2.05 7.60 5.17
CA SER A 127 2.25 8.83 5.95
C SER A 127 1.20 9.89 5.63
N ILE A 128 0.91 10.12 4.35
CA ILE A 128 -0.10 11.10 3.93
C ILE A 128 -1.50 10.64 4.34
N GLY A 129 -1.83 9.35 4.17
CA GLY A 129 -3.12 8.81 4.60
C GLY A 129 -3.35 8.98 6.08
N CYS A 130 -2.38 8.57 6.90
CA CYS A 130 -2.43 8.75 8.34
C CYS A 130 -2.51 10.24 8.73
N ALA A 131 -1.77 11.12 8.06
CA ALA A 131 -1.86 12.56 8.33
C ALA A 131 -3.24 13.14 7.99
N ILE A 132 -3.84 12.70 6.89
CA ILE A 132 -5.20 13.10 6.49
C ILE A 132 -6.22 12.61 7.51
N GLU A 133 -6.15 11.35 7.94
CA GLU A 133 -7.06 10.80 8.94
C GLU A 133 -6.93 11.53 10.29
N VAL A 134 -5.71 11.82 10.76
CA VAL A 134 -5.47 12.62 11.98
C VAL A 134 -6.05 14.04 11.85
N TRP A 135 -6.01 14.61 10.65
CA TRP A 135 -6.58 15.93 10.38
C TRP A 135 -8.11 15.92 10.52
N PHE A 136 -8.78 14.84 10.09
CA PHE A 136 -10.23 14.72 10.17
C PHE A 136 -10.73 14.24 11.53
N ASP A 137 -10.00 13.32 12.16
CA ASP A 137 -10.33 12.77 13.47
C ASP A 137 -9.12 12.83 14.40
N ARG A 138 -9.05 13.92 15.16
CA ARG A 138 -7.96 14.20 16.09
C ARG A 138 -7.89 13.21 17.26
N SER A 139 -8.93 12.39 17.47
CA SER A 139 -8.92 11.34 18.49
C SER A 139 -7.98 10.17 18.14
N MET A 140 -7.59 10.03 16.87
CA MET A 140 -6.73 8.96 16.38
C MET A 140 -5.23 9.27 16.52
N SER A 141 -4.78 9.56 17.75
CA SER A 141 -3.40 9.95 18.03
C SER A 141 -2.35 8.91 17.63
N TYR A 142 -2.69 7.61 17.58
CA TYR A 142 -1.80 6.54 17.12
C TYR A 142 -1.43 6.64 15.63
N MET A 143 -2.30 7.23 14.81
CA MET A 143 -2.02 7.47 13.40
C MET A 143 -0.90 8.50 13.21
N LEU A 144 -0.73 9.44 14.16
CA LEU A 144 0.41 10.36 14.15
C LEU A 144 1.72 9.60 14.40
N GLY A 145 1.74 8.68 15.36
CA GLY A 145 2.90 7.81 15.61
C GLY A 145 3.25 6.97 14.38
N THR A 146 2.24 6.42 13.72
CA THR A 146 2.40 5.65 12.47
C THR A 146 2.93 6.53 11.32
N ALA A 147 2.40 7.74 11.16
CA ALA A 147 2.83 8.68 10.13
C ALA A 147 4.30 9.10 10.33
N LEU A 148 4.70 9.39 11.57
CA LEU A 148 6.08 9.71 11.94
C LEU A 148 7.02 8.53 11.66
N LEU A 149 6.57 7.32 11.99
CA LEU A 149 7.36 6.12 11.74
C LEU A 149 7.59 5.91 10.25
N LEU A 150 6.53 5.99 9.43
CA LEU A 150 6.65 5.88 7.99
C LEU A 150 7.50 7.03 7.41
N GLY A 151 7.37 8.24 7.92
CA GLY A 151 8.23 9.37 7.55
C GLY A 151 9.70 9.12 7.84
N LEU A 152 10.00 8.57 9.03
CA LEU A 152 11.35 8.17 9.41
C LEU A 152 11.90 7.08 8.49
N THR A 153 11.07 6.08 8.11
CA THR A 153 11.50 5.06 7.14
C THR A 153 11.85 5.66 5.79
N ILE A 154 11.07 6.63 5.28
CA ILE A 154 11.41 7.32 4.03
C ILE A 154 12.77 8.01 4.17
N TRP A 155 12.96 8.75 5.26
CA TRP A 155 14.20 9.48 5.49
C TRP A 155 15.42 8.55 5.54
N LEU A 156 15.33 7.44 6.27
CA LEU A 156 16.38 6.41 6.33
C LEU A 156 16.61 5.75 4.96
N LEU A 157 15.54 5.44 4.24
CA LEU A 157 15.62 4.84 2.90
C LEU A 157 16.22 5.82 1.87
N MET A 158 16.00 7.12 2.01
CA MET A 158 16.61 8.15 1.15
C MET A 158 18.12 8.27 1.36
N GLY A 159 18.60 8.05 2.58
CA GLY A 159 20.02 8.00 2.91
C GLY A 159 20.73 6.71 2.47
N SER A 160 19.96 5.66 2.15
CA SER A 160 20.52 4.37 1.75
C SER A 160 20.99 4.34 0.28
N ALA A 161 21.99 3.49 0.01
CA ALA A 161 22.64 3.32 -1.29
C ALA A 161 21.68 2.79 -2.39
N SER A 162 22.23 2.53 -3.58
CA SER A 162 21.47 2.31 -4.81
C SER A 162 20.36 1.26 -4.74
N LEU A 163 19.29 1.48 -5.51
CA LEU A 163 18.13 0.57 -5.65
C LEU A 163 18.51 -0.86 -6.09
N ARG A 164 19.74 -1.07 -6.57
CA ARG A 164 20.19 -2.38 -7.07
C ARG A 164 20.65 -3.33 -5.96
N LYS A 165 21.01 -2.81 -4.79
CA LYS A 165 21.53 -3.63 -3.68
C LYS A 165 20.49 -4.52 -2.98
N GLY A 166 19.18 -4.37 -3.27
CA GLY A 166 18.16 -5.29 -2.75
C GLY A 166 17.64 -4.98 -1.34
N SER A 167 18.38 -4.25 -0.51
CA SER A 167 18.15 -4.26 0.93
C SER A 167 17.02 -3.36 1.43
N GLN A 168 16.47 -2.48 0.61
CA GLN A 168 15.51 -1.46 1.08
C GLN A 168 14.18 -2.09 1.48
N CYS A 169 13.73 -3.11 0.75
CA CYS A 169 12.53 -3.86 1.09
C CYS A 169 12.62 -4.53 2.47
N SER A 170 13.75 -5.19 2.78
CA SER A 170 13.94 -5.83 4.08
C SER A 170 13.97 -4.81 5.21
N HIS A 171 14.68 -3.68 5.05
CA HIS A 171 14.72 -2.64 6.08
C HIS A 171 13.34 -2.04 6.32
N PHE A 172 12.55 -1.83 5.27
CA PHE A 172 11.18 -1.38 5.40
C PHE A 172 10.29 -2.38 6.14
N LEU A 173 10.37 -3.68 5.81
CA LEU A 173 9.60 -4.72 6.48
C LEU A 173 9.98 -4.86 7.96
N ILE A 174 11.27 -4.82 8.28
CA ILE A 174 11.77 -4.88 9.65
C ILE A 174 11.33 -3.63 10.43
N GLY A 175 11.62 -2.44 9.89
CA GLY A 175 11.31 -1.16 10.52
C GLY A 175 9.82 -0.92 10.66
N GLY A 176 9.04 -1.25 9.64
CA GLY A 176 7.57 -1.19 9.67
C GLY A 176 6.95 -2.18 10.64
N GLY A 177 7.47 -3.41 10.71
CA GLY A 177 6.99 -4.42 11.66
C GLY A 177 7.32 -4.07 13.12
N ILE A 178 8.58 -3.78 13.44
CA ILE A 178 8.98 -3.39 14.81
C ILE A 178 8.30 -2.08 15.19
N GLY A 179 8.28 -1.12 14.27
CA GLY A 179 7.68 0.17 14.46
C GLY A 179 6.18 0.13 14.70
N GLY A 180 5.45 -0.59 13.84
CA GLY A 180 4.02 -0.81 13.99
C GLY A 180 3.68 -1.55 15.28
N MET A 181 4.51 -2.51 15.70
CA MET A 181 4.37 -3.19 16.99
C MET A 181 4.47 -2.21 18.16
N VAL A 182 5.47 -1.31 18.15
CA VAL A 182 5.64 -0.30 19.21
C VAL A 182 4.45 0.66 19.25
N VAL A 183 4.02 1.18 18.09
CA VAL A 183 2.88 2.11 18.02
C VAL A 183 1.59 1.45 18.54
N THR A 184 1.35 0.19 18.18
CA THR A 184 0.14 -0.54 18.62
C THR A 184 0.16 -0.96 20.08
N LEU A 185 1.33 -1.14 20.70
CA LEU A 185 1.44 -1.42 22.14
C LEU A 185 1.18 -0.17 22.99
N VAL A 186 1.54 1.01 22.48
CA VAL A 186 1.33 2.28 23.18
C VAL A 186 -0.15 2.69 23.15
N ASP A 187 -0.88 2.32 22.12
CA ASP A 187 -2.28 2.69 21.98
C ASP A 187 -3.26 1.68 22.59
N ARG A 188 -4.01 2.14 23.60
CA ARG A 188 -5.04 1.38 24.31
C ARG A 188 -6.31 1.17 23.49
N THR A 189 -6.57 1.99 22.49
CA THR A 189 -7.82 1.90 21.69
C THR A 189 -7.80 0.70 20.75
N VAL A 190 -6.63 0.38 20.18
CA VAL A 190 -6.42 -0.80 19.34
C VAL A 190 -6.41 -2.10 20.16
N THR A 191 -5.94 -2.06 21.41
CA THR A 191 -5.84 -3.27 22.25
C THR A 191 -7.20 -3.81 22.72
N ASN A 192 -8.24 -2.97 22.77
CA ASN A 192 -9.54 -3.34 23.34
C ASN A 192 -10.61 -3.74 22.30
N SER A 193 -10.36 -3.59 21.00
CA SER A 193 -11.40 -3.67 19.96
C SER A 193 -11.46 -4.98 19.16
N LEU A 194 -10.47 -5.88 19.30
CA LEU A 194 -10.36 -7.10 18.50
C LEU A 194 -10.17 -8.35 19.36
N SER A 195 -10.73 -9.48 18.90
CA SER A 195 -10.61 -10.78 19.56
C SER A 195 -9.14 -11.12 19.79
N ILE A 196 -8.76 -11.24 21.05
CA ILE A 196 -7.38 -11.48 21.47
C ILE A 196 -7.03 -12.93 21.11
N TRP A 197 -6.14 -13.11 20.12
CA TRP A 197 -5.56 -14.42 19.82
C TRP A 197 -4.19 -14.48 20.52
N LEU A 198 -4.04 -15.34 21.52
CA LEU A 198 -2.77 -15.50 22.27
C LEU A 198 -2.25 -14.23 22.98
N GLY A 199 -3.14 -13.33 23.41
CA GLY A 199 -2.74 -12.08 24.06
C GLY A 199 -2.35 -10.96 23.07
N LEU A 200 -2.42 -11.23 21.76
CA LEU A 200 -2.07 -10.29 20.70
C LEU A 200 -3.29 -9.93 19.85
N ASN A 201 -3.32 -8.69 19.38
CA ASN A 201 -4.27 -8.24 18.38
C ASN A 201 -3.84 -8.81 16.99
N PRO A 202 -4.77 -9.25 16.12
CA PRO A 202 -4.46 -9.63 14.74
C PRO A 202 -3.50 -8.69 13.99
N LEU A 203 -3.60 -7.38 14.23
CA LEU A 203 -2.74 -6.37 13.61
C LEU A 203 -1.29 -6.46 14.12
N GLN A 204 -1.08 -6.78 15.39
CA GLN A 204 0.25 -7.06 15.96
C GLN A 204 0.86 -8.34 15.36
N CYS A 205 0.03 -9.37 15.12
CA CYS A 205 0.48 -10.59 14.43
C CYS A 205 1.00 -10.28 13.02
N ILE A 206 0.32 -9.41 12.28
CA ILE A 206 0.77 -8.97 10.95
C ILE A 206 2.13 -8.29 11.03
N PHE A 207 2.34 -7.39 12.01
CA PHE A 207 3.62 -6.71 12.18
C PHE A 207 4.76 -7.67 12.53
N ILE A 208 4.51 -8.66 13.39
CA ILE A 208 5.48 -9.73 13.69
C ILE A 208 5.87 -10.48 12.42
N VAL A 209 4.88 -10.90 11.63
CA VAL A 209 5.11 -11.62 10.35
C VAL A 209 5.92 -10.76 9.39
N MET A 210 5.62 -9.46 9.28
CA MET A 210 6.38 -8.52 8.46
C MET A 210 7.86 -8.45 8.91
N SER A 211 8.13 -8.34 10.21
CA SER A 211 9.50 -8.32 10.73
C SER A 211 10.27 -9.60 10.40
N PHE A 212 9.66 -10.77 10.63
CA PHE A 212 10.29 -12.05 10.29
C PHE A 212 10.57 -12.18 8.80
N MET A 213 9.61 -11.78 7.95
CA MET A 213 9.79 -11.81 6.50
C MET A 213 10.91 -10.86 6.04
N GLY A 214 11.03 -9.69 6.67
CA GLY A 214 12.12 -8.75 6.41
C GLY A 214 13.51 -9.30 6.80
N ILE A 215 13.63 -9.95 7.97
CA ILE A 215 14.87 -10.62 8.42
C ILE A 215 15.24 -11.75 7.45
N TRP A 216 14.26 -12.55 7.05
CA TRP A 216 14.46 -13.65 6.11
C TRP A 216 14.96 -13.15 4.75
N LEU A 217 14.36 -12.09 4.21
CA LEU A 217 14.78 -11.46 2.97
C LEU A 217 16.23 -10.93 3.05
N LEU A 218 16.58 -10.30 4.17
CA LEU A 218 17.93 -9.77 4.41
C LEU A 218 18.98 -10.90 4.45
N ASN A 219 18.65 -12.02 5.10
CA ASN A 219 19.52 -13.20 5.15
C ASN A 219 19.74 -13.82 3.77
N ILE A 220 18.69 -13.88 2.94
CA ILE A 220 18.81 -14.36 1.56
C ILE A 220 19.76 -13.45 0.78
N GLN A 221 19.58 -12.14 0.87
CA GLN A 221 20.41 -11.18 0.14
C GLN A 221 21.88 -11.24 0.54
N ARG A 222 22.17 -11.41 1.84
CA ARG A 222 23.54 -11.56 2.34
C ARG A 222 24.24 -12.77 1.70
N LYS A 223 23.54 -13.91 1.63
CA LYS A 223 24.07 -15.13 0.99
C LYS A 223 24.39 -14.92 -0.49
N TYR A 224 23.57 -14.17 -1.21
CA TYR A 224 23.80 -13.86 -2.63
C TYR A 224 24.90 -12.81 -2.87
N SER A 225 25.29 -12.04 -1.86
CA SER A 225 26.39 -11.07 -1.98
C SER A 225 27.76 -11.65 -1.66
N GLU A 226 27.82 -12.82 -1.01
CA GLU A 226 29.05 -13.47 -0.55
C GLU A 226 29.54 -14.60 -1.50
N GLY A 227 28.75 -14.96 -2.51
CA GLY A 227 29.09 -15.97 -3.52
C GLY A 227 29.19 -15.38 -4.92
#